data_AF-A0A3N5VMZ5-F1
#
_entry.id   AF-A0A3N5VMZ5-F1
#
_cell.length_a   1.000
_cell.length_b   1.000
_cell.length_c   1.000
_cell.angle_alpha   90.00
_cell.angle_beta   90.00
_cell.angle_gamma   90.00
#
_symmetry.space_group_name_H-M   'P 1'
#
loop_
_entity.id
_entity.type
_entity.pdbx_description
1 polymer ?
#
loop_
_entity_poly.entity_id
_entity_poly.type
_entity_poly.pdbx_seq_one_letter_code
_entity_poly.pdbx_strand_id
1 'polypeptide(L)'
;MHVTQKPLAGIPSDSQVGTIGEAVAQLQPGDTVLIHSGIYRERVTIDKNRDPNRPITIRAAEGEQVVLTGADRITDWSPMQGDDRVYSTPWPHKFVAWNKSQAHPDDDYHRLIGRCEQVFIDGYPLHQVLDRGK
;
A
#
# COMPACT_ATOMS: atom_id res chain seq x y z
N MET A 1 -17.25 11.71 -8.02
CA MET A 1 -16.39 11.96 -6.84
C MET A 1 -14.94 11.97 -7.29
N HIS A 2 -14.13 12.90 -6.79
CA HIS A 2 -12.70 12.98 -7.08
C HIS A 2 -11.86 12.55 -5.86
N VAL A 3 -10.81 11.77 -6.07
CA VAL A 3 -9.83 11.45 -5.04
C VAL A 3 -8.53 12.16 -5.38
N THR A 4 -8.03 12.98 -4.45
CA THR A 4 -6.81 13.78 -4.64
C THR A 4 -6.14 14.11 -3.32
N GLN A 5 -4.81 13.97 -3.23
CA GLN A 5 -4.04 14.35 -2.04
C GLN A 5 -3.85 15.88 -1.92
N LYS A 6 -4.10 16.61 -3.00
CA LYS A 6 -4.05 18.08 -3.04
C LYS A 6 -5.37 18.61 -3.63
N PRO A 7 -6.04 19.56 -2.98
CA PRO A 7 -7.31 20.08 -3.48
C PRO A 7 -7.20 20.56 -4.94
N LEU A 8 -8.16 20.16 -5.77
CA LEU A 8 -8.26 20.57 -7.16
C LEU A 8 -9.00 21.89 -7.26
N ALA A 9 -8.40 22.86 -7.95
CA ALA A 9 -9.06 24.11 -8.27
C ALA A 9 -10.26 23.86 -9.20
N GLY A 10 -11.38 24.55 -8.94
CA GLY A 10 -12.59 24.45 -9.75
C GLY A 10 -13.45 23.20 -9.48
N ILE A 11 -13.00 22.28 -8.64
CA ILE A 11 -13.84 21.19 -8.12
C ILE A 11 -14.38 21.61 -6.74
N PRO A 12 -15.69 21.51 -6.48
CA PRO A 12 -16.24 21.76 -5.15
C PRO A 12 -15.61 20.86 -4.06
N SER A 13 -15.49 21.37 -2.84
CA SER A 13 -14.87 20.63 -1.73
C SER A 13 -15.66 19.39 -1.31
N ASP A 14 -16.99 19.41 -1.48
CA ASP A 14 -17.87 18.27 -1.23
C ASP A 14 -17.85 17.21 -2.34
N SER A 15 -17.15 17.49 -3.44
CA SER A 15 -17.01 16.62 -4.60
C SER A 15 -15.62 16.01 -4.73
N GLN A 16 -14.75 16.24 -3.73
CA GLN A 16 -13.39 15.71 -3.68
C GLN A 16 -12.98 15.29 -2.27
N VAL A 17 -12.18 14.23 -2.18
CA VAL A 17 -11.71 13.66 -0.91
C VAL A 17 -10.24 13.26 -1.00
N GLY A 18 -9.59 13.06 0.15
CA GLY A 18 -8.15 12.82 0.23
C GLY A 18 -7.71 11.38 -0.04
N THR A 19 -8.63 10.41 0.10
CA THR A 19 -8.32 8.97 0.10
C THR A 19 -9.32 8.18 -0.74
N ILE A 20 -8.91 7.02 -1.27
CA ILE A 20 -9.81 6.15 -2.02
C ILE A 20 -10.83 5.52 -1.06
N GLY A 21 -10.41 5.16 0.17
CA GLY A 21 -11.32 4.61 1.18
C GLY A 21 -12.49 5.55 1.52
N GLU A 22 -12.22 6.85 1.69
CA GLU A 22 -13.25 7.86 1.93
C GLU A 22 -14.21 8.02 0.75
N ALA A 23 -13.70 8.01 -0.49
CA ALA A 23 -14.55 8.04 -1.68
C ALA A 23 -15.45 6.80 -1.73
N VAL A 24 -14.88 5.61 -1.53
CA VAL A 24 -15.60 4.33 -1.53
C VAL A 24 -16.72 4.30 -0.50
N ALA A 25 -16.51 4.86 0.69
CA ALA A 25 -17.53 4.92 1.73
C ALA A 25 -18.81 5.66 1.27
N GLN A 26 -18.68 6.61 0.34
CA GLN A 26 -19.78 7.45 -0.13
C GLN A 26 -20.50 6.90 -1.38
N LEU A 27 -19.95 5.87 -2.04
CA LEU A 27 -20.47 5.39 -3.32
C LEU A 27 -21.83 4.70 -3.22
N GLN A 28 -22.59 4.89 -4.29
CA GLN A 28 -23.82 4.20 -4.66
C GLN A 28 -23.62 3.45 -5.99
N PRO A 29 -24.48 2.45 -6.29
CA PRO A 29 -24.46 1.78 -7.59
C PRO A 29 -24.52 2.76 -8.77
N GLY A 30 -23.62 2.61 -9.73
CA GLY A 30 -23.48 3.45 -10.92
C GLY A 30 -22.52 4.63 -10.75
N ASP A 31 -22.01 4.88 -9.55
CA ASP A 31 -21.08 5.98 -9.32
C ASP A 31 -19.71 5.72 -9.96
N THR A 32 -19.07 6.81 -10.37
CA THR A 32 -17.68 6.82 -10.83
C THR A 32 -16.81 7.67 -9.91
N VAL A 33 -15.71 7.08 -9.47
CA VAL A 33 -14.60 7.74 -8.78
C VAL A 33 -13.46 7.96 -9.76
N LEU A 34 -13.00 9.21 -9.83
CA LEU A 34 -11.80 9.58 -10.56
C LEU A 34 -10.67 9.81 -9.56
N ILE A 35 -9.61 9.02 -9.65
CA ILE A 35 -8.43 9.13 -8.80
C ILE A 35 -7.37 9.93 -9.55
N HIS A 36 -6.95 11.04 -8.95
CA HIS A 36 -5.90 11.88 -9.50
C HIS A 36 -4.52 11.37 -9.08
N SER A 37 -3.51 11.79 -9.83
CA SER A 37 -2.14 11.30 -9.78
C SER A 37 -1.58 11.36 -8.36
N GLY A 38 -0.97 10.26 -7.94
CA GLY A 38 -0.45 10.15 -6.58
C GLY A 38 -0.14 8.72 -6.17
N ILE A 39 0.51 8.61 -5.01
CA ILE A 39 0.76 7.34 -4.33
C ILE A 39 -0.16 7.29 -3.12
N TYR A 40 -1.14 6.41 -3.18
CA TYR A 40 -2.12 6.14 -2.15
C TYR A 40 -1.66 4.93 -1.35
N ARG A 41 -1.29 5.15 -0.08
CA ARG A 41 -0.82 4.13 0.86
C ARG A 41 -1.96 3.76 1.79
N GLU A 42 -2.85 2.88 1.34
CA GLU A 42 -4.07 2.55 2.06
C GLU A 42 -4.56 1.13 1.78
N ARG A 43 -5.37 0.62 2.72
CA ARG A 43 -6.18 -0.58 2.52
C ARG A 43 -7.61 -0.15 2.19
N VAL A 44 -8.06 -0.43 0.98
CA VAL A 44 -9.43 -0.13 0.54
C VAL A 44 -10.31 -1.37 0.69
N THR A 45 -11.42 -1.24 1.40
CA THR A 45 -12.46 -2.26 1.48
C THR A 45 -13.71 -1.72 0.80
N ILE A 46 -14.20 -2.43 -0.22
CA ILE A 46 -15.44 -2.08 -0.92
C ILE A 46 -16.55 -2.99 -0.42
N ASP A 47 -17.33 -2.49 0.52
CA ASP A 47 -18.52 -3.17 1.05
C ASP A 47 -19.78 -2.44 0.58
N LYS A 48 -20.19 -2.73 -0.66
CA LYS A 48 -21.33 -2.08 -1.33
C LYS A 48 -22.20 -3.13 -2.02
N ASN A 49 -23.51 -2.89 -2.02
CA ASN A 49 -24.46 -3.73 -2.74
C ASN A 49 -24.13 -3.76 -4.22
N ARG A 50 -24.00 -4.97 -4.77
CA ARG A 50 -23.70 -5.19 -6.18
C ARG A 50 -24.99 -5.05 -6.98
N ASP A 51 -25.07 -4.05 -7.84
CA ASP A 51 -26.06 -3.97 -8.92
C ASP A 51 -25.34 -4.25 -10.25
N PRO A 52 -25.56 -5.40 -10.88
CA PRO A 52 -24.93 -5.74 -12.16
C PRO A 52 -25.22 -4.74 -13.28
N ASN A 53 -26.35 -4.03 -13.22
CA ASN A 53 -26.75 -3.05 -14.23
C ASN A 53 -26.19 -1.65 -13.95
N ARG A 54 -25.68 -1.42 -12.73
CA ARG A 54 -25.15 -0.14 -12.27
C ARG A 54 -23.84 -0.36 -11.51
N PRO A 55 -22.77 -0.79 -12.20
CA PRO A 55 -21.48 -1.04 -11.55
C PRO A 55 -20.90 0.26 -11.00
N ILE A 56 -20.24 0.15 -9.84
CA ILE A 56 -19.34 1.19 -9.34
C ILE A 56 -18.06 1.14 -10.16
N THR A 57 -17.62 2.28 -10.67
CA THR A 57 -16.35 2.41 -11.39
C THR A 57 -15.36 3.22 -10.58
N ILE A 58 -14.18 2.65 -10.31
CA ILE A 58 -13.06 3.36 -9.69
C ILE A 58 -11.92 3.30 -10.69
N ARG A 59 -11.44 4.46 -11.14
CA ARG A 59 -10.39 4.54 -12.16
C ARG A 59 -9.51 5.77 -11.96
N ALA A 60 -8.32 5.73 -12.54
CA ALA A 60 -7.53 6.93 -12.71
C ALA A 60 -8.28 7.97 -13.56
N ALA A 61 -8.08 9.25 -13.23
CA ALA A 61 -8.43 10.35 -14.11
C ALA A 61 -7.67 10.22 -15.44
N GLU A 62 -8.21 10.83 -16.50
CA GLU A 62 -7.66 10.65 -17.84
C GLU A 62 -6.22 11.20 -17.94
N GLY A 63 -5.31 10.37 -18.47
CA GLY A 63 -3.89 10.71 -18.59
C GLY A 63 -3.10 10.69 -17.27
N GLU A 64 -3.73 10.33 -16.15
CA GLU A 64 -3.13 10.39 -14.82
C GLU A 64 -2.58 9.04 -14.34
N GLN A 65 -1.51 9.08 -13.54
CA GLN A 65 -0.82 7.89 -13.03
C GLN A 65 -1.08 7.73 -11.53
N VAL A 66 -1.71 6.63 -11.16
CA VAL A 66 -2.13 6.32 -9.79
C VAL A 66 -1.47 5.05 -9.32
N VAL A 67 -0.82 5.11 -8.15
CA VAL A 67 -0.28 3.95 -7.46
C VAL A 67 -1.06 3.75 -6.17
N LEU A 68 -1.81 2.64 -6.07
CA LEU A 68 -2.34 2.14 -4.80
C LEU A 68 -1.39 1.07 -4.27
N THR A 69 -0.87 1.25 -3.07
CA THR A 69 0.12 0.34 -2.48
C THR A 69 -0.13 0.08 -1.00
N GLY A 70 0.12 -1.15 -0.57
CA GLY A 70 0.16 -1.52 0.85
C GLY A 70 1.56 -1.33 1.49
N ALA A 71 2.53 -0.80 0.73
CA ALA A 71 3.87 -0.53 1.26
C ALA A 71 3.91 0.78 2.03
N ASP A 72 4.69 0.81 3.10
CA ASP A 72 5.03 2.03 3.82
C ASP A 72 6.40 2.56 3.39
N ARG A 73 6.57 3.89 3.45
CA ARG A 73 7.86 4.53 3.17
C ARG A 73 8.64 4.63 4.47
N ILE A 74 9.74 3.88 4.58
CA ILE A 74 10.66 3.96 5.72
C ILE A 74 11.82 4.90 5.37
N THR A 75 12.03 5.95 6.17
CA THR A 75 13.06 6.98 5.93
C THR A 75 14.22 6.94 6.90
N ASP A 76 14.03 6.35 8.08
CA ASP A 76 14.96 6.49 9.20
C ASP A 76 16.03 5.38 9.17
N TRP A 77 16.78 5.34 8.07
CA TRP A 77 17.86 4.37 7.85
C TRP A 77 19.19 4.90 8.36
N SER A 78 19.92 4.07 9.10
CA SER A 78 21.28 4.33 9.55
C SER A 78 22.26 3.35 8.92
N PRO A 79 23.44 3.80 8.45
CA PRO A 79 24.48 2.90 7.99
C PRO A 79 24.96 2.00 9.14
N MET A 80 25.32 0.76 8.82
CA MET A 80 25.93 -0.15 9.78
C MET A 80 27.43 0.09 9.88
N GLN A 81 27.96 0.16 11.11
CA GLN A 81 29.39 0.34 11.33
C GLN A 81 30.18 -0.83 10.73
N GLY A 82 31.16 -0.52 9.87
CA GLY A 82 32.03 -1.52 9.23
C GLY A 82 31.55 -2.05 7.89
N ASP A 83 30.41 -1.60 7.37
CA ASP A 83 29.93 -1.93 6.02
C ASP A 83 29.18 -0.76 5.37
N ASP A 84 29.78 -0.15 4.35
CA ASP A 84 29.24 1.04 3.68
C ASP A 84 28.00 0.76 2.82
N ARG A 85 27.60 -0.51 2.64
CA ARG A 85 26.44 -0.90 1.81
C ARG A 85 25.31 -1.54 2.60
N VAL A 86 25.45 -1.64 3.92
CA VAL A 86 24.42 -2.23 4.79
C VAL A 86 23.80 -1.14 5.64
N TYR A 87 22.48 -1.03 5.56
CA TYR A 87 21.68 -0.07 6.32
C TYR A 87 20.70 -0.80 7.23
N SER A 88 20.34 -0.15 8.33
CA SER A 88 19.36 -0.67 9.29
C SER A 88 18.38 0.41 9.72
N THR A 89 17.17 -0.02 10.06
CA THR A 89 16.11 0.84 10.58
C THR A 89 15.22 -0.01 11.50
N PRO A 90 14.60 0.56 12.55
CA PRO A 90 13.62 -0.15 13.34
C PRO A 90 12.46 -0.64 12.46
N TRP A 91 12.12 -1.93 12.55
CA TRP A 91 11.02 -2.50 11.77
C TRP A 91 9.67 -2.25 12.46
N PRO A 92 8.75 -1.47 11.85
CA PRO A 92 7.52 -1.05 12.53
C PRO A 92 6.35 -2.04 12.34
N HIS A 93 6.50 -3.07 11.51
CA HIS A 93 5.39 -3.94 11.11
C HIS A 93 5.44 -5.32 11.78
N LYS A 94 4.26 -5.89 12.05
CA LYS A 94 4.11 -7.27 12.51
C LYS A 94 2.96 -7.93 11.75
N PHE A 95 3.28 -8.71 10.72
CA PHE A 95 2.28 -9.35 9.86
C PHE A 95 1.79 -10.68 10.45
N VAL A 96 2.71 -11.61 10.70
CA VAL A 96 2.42 -12.91 11.30
C VAL A 96 2.59 -12.81 12.81
N ALA A 97 1.58 -12.26 13.47
CA ALA A 97 1.64 -11.97 14.91
C ALA A 97 1.23 -13.13 15.82
N TRP A 98 0.67 -14.21 15.26
CA TRP A 98 0.04 -15.32 15.99
C TRP A 98 0.99 -16.47 16.35
N ASN A 99 2.26 -16.41 15.94
CA ASN A 99 3.29 -17.39 16.31
C ASN A 99 4.65 -16.72 16.58
N LYS A 100 5.65 -17.51 17.01
CA LYS A 100 6.96 -17.00 17.42
C LYS A 100 7.92 -16.78 16.24
N SER A 101 7.85 -17.61 15.20
CA SER A 101 8.70 -17.46 14.01
C SER A 101 8.35 -16.24 13.17
N GLN A 102 7.13 -15.72 13.31
CA GLN A 102 6.56 -14.71 12.42
C GLN A 102 6.56 -15.16 10.95
N ALA A 103 6.49 -16.47 10.73
CA ALA A 103 6.37 -17.09 9.42
C ALA A 103 5.15 -18.02 9.41
N HIS A 104 4.53 -18.22 8.25
CA HIS A 104 3.49 -19.21 8.06
C HIS A 104 3.84 -20.16 6.91
N PRO A 105 3.82 -21.48 7.13
CA PRO A 105 3.77 -22.22 8.41
C PRO A 105 4.85 -21.88 9.44
N ASP A 106 4.61 -22.26 10.71
CA ASP A 106 5.54 -22.09 11.83
C ASP A 106 6.52 -23.29 11.90
N ASP A 107 7.39 -23.39 10.90
CA ASP A 107 8.42 -24.43 10.83
C ASP A 107 9.73 -23.90 10.23
N ASP A 108 10.80 -24.69 10.38
CA ASP A 108 12.15 -24.28 9.93
C ASP A 108 12.25 -24.12 8.41
N TYR A 109 11.49 -24.89 7.64
CA TYR A 109 11.49 -24.80 6.18
C TYR A 109 10.91 -23.46 5.71
N HIS A 110 9.91 -22.94 6.41
CA HIS A 110 9.23 -21.67 6.07
C HIS A 110 9.83 -20.44 6.76
N ARG A 111 10.90 -20.57 7.52
CA ARG A 111 11.50 -19.45 8.26
C ARG A 111 11.86 -18.23 7.38
N LEU A 112 12.23 -18.47 6.12
CA LEU A 112 12.45 -17.42 5.12
C LEU A 112 11.18 -17.15 4.30
N ILE A 113 10.69 -18.18 3.60
CA ILE A 113 9.64 -18.06 2.57
C ILE A 113 8.23 -17.88 3.13
N GLY A 114 8.02 -18.12 4.42
CA GLY A 114 6.73 -17.96 5.10
C GLY A 114 6.53 -16.57 5.70
N ARG A 115 7.52 -15.68 5.55
CA ARG A 115 7.45 -14.28 5.99
C ARG A 115 6.66 -13.44 4.98
N CYS A 116 6.04 -12.36 5.46
CA CYS A 116 5.24 -11.47 4.62
C CYS A 116 5.97 -10.17 4.27
N GLU A 117 7.09 -9.89 4.91
CA GLU A 117 7.85 -8.66 4.69
C GLU A 117 8.54 -8.68 3.32
N GLN A 118 8.41 -7.56 2.59
CA GLN A 118 9.19 -7.29 1.39
C GLN A 118 9.78 -5.89 1.52
N VAL A 119 11.04 -5.74 1.10
CA VAL A 119 11.75 -4.45 1.09
C VAL A 119 12.02 -4.08 -0.36
N PHE A 120 11.78 -2.82 -0.73
CA PHE A 120 11.97 -2.30 -2.07
C PHE A 120 12.89 -1.08 -2.05
N ILE A 121 13.76 -0.95 -3.04
CA ILE A 121 14.55 0.26 -3.32
C ILE A 121 14.24 0.67 -4.75
N ASP A 122 13.81 1.92 -4.96
CA ASP A 122 13.45 2.47 -6.28
C ASP A 122 12.49 1.58 -7.10
N GLY A 123 11.57 0.90 -6.40
CA GLY A 123 10.59 -0.02 -6.99
C GLY A 123 11.10 -1.45 -7.21
N TYR A 124 12.37 -1.75 -6.95
CA TYR A 124 12.95 -3.09 -7.09
C TYR A 124 12.93 -3.84 -5.75
N PRO A 125 12.39 -5.07 -5.70
CA PRO A 125 12.41 -5.88 -4.48
C PRO A 125 13.84 -6.33 -4.16
N LEU A 126 14.20 -6.26 -2.89
CA LEU A 126 15.43 -6.86 -2.38
C LEU A 126 15.24 -8.36 -2.14
N HIS A 127 16.33 -9.12 -2.26
CA HIS A 127 16.34 -10.52 -1.92
C HIS A 127 16.41 -10.68 -0.40
N GLN A 128 15.44 -11.39 0.16
CA GLN A 128 15.43 -11.73 1.56
C GLN A 128 16.41 -12.88 1.84
N VAL A 129 17.18 -12.75 2.93
CA VAL A 129 18.20 -13.70 3.35
C VAL A 129 18.02 -14.05 4.83
N LEU A 130 18.47 -15.23 5.25
CA LEU A 130 18.37 -15.67 6.66
C LEU A 130 19.50 -15.10 7.52
N ASP A 131 20.66 -14.86 6.91
CA ASP A 131 21.82 -14.30 7.58
C ASP A 131 22.60 -13.37 6.64
N ARG A 132 23.49 -12.55 7.21
CA ARG A 132 24.24 -11.55 6.41
C ARG A 132 25.28 -12.16 5.49
N GLY A 133 25.74 -13.38 5.79
CA GLY A 133 26.70 -14.11 4.99
C GLY A 133 26.06 -14.87 3.83
N LYS A 134 24.72 -15.08 3.83
CA LYS A 134 23.97 -15.82 2.80
C LYS A 134 22.51 -15.41 2.69
#